data_AF-A0A292QRG7-F1
#
_entry.id   AF-A0A292QRG7-F1
#
_cell.length_a   1.000
_cell.length_b   1.000
_cell.length_c   1.000
_cell.angle_alpha   90.00
_cell.angle_beta   90.00
_cell.angle_gamma   90.00
#
_symmetry.space_group_name_H-M   'P 1'
#
loop_
_entity.id
_entity.type
_entity.pdbx_description
1 polymer ?
#
loop_
_entity_poly.entity_id
_entity_poly.type
_entity_poly.pdbx_seq_one_letter_code
_entity_poly.pdbx_strand_id
1 'polypeptide(L)'
;MGMSATQARLLTITGRLTDNEMRSQTITNAKLRLAQKSSEASQTYMDALSSEKLVFKTYGDNGETSTYNLTPALLYSYEPLKNQYSIQNASGQNLVSATDAANFEASATLDDFLDKYGLKGDTQKTQAKLDYDERYAKYEKDLEYYNTVTKPEYDKLYKEWLAEKDQPNLYEVFSNIVGTSDNPNTDAGYCYAEALKGGNSCYIHLLDLLLDYDGTTPSSHEYTTTTGKTFNSEGSTGGSYGNSTDEQKQQFAIISGKMADKNCDGKDDLSQDAANNSLLQIKNSGKTPTEFELLKSDYKLNADGTYSKKTLKEKAIDLYYALQQNLAPSKEAMTETLINFTDGDMKNLTTTKPVLGPAPKAPDEPTYPFVVNDKDKGQWYINLWYMMNGSESANKVKEETNNKGETYFVVDSVKKNENAKNYKVIDDQLLTSNDWLTFALKNGVVTLSQASYFNPSVDSAKTPEMTAEGYYWNATAYSSTSDMVSVEDEVAIAKAEVKYKNTTTEIENQDKKYDQDLKKLDTEHNALQTEYESLKSVIDKNVERSFKAFS
;
A
#
# COMPACT_ATOMS: atom_id res chain seq x y z
N MET A 1 107.85 14.71 -30.41
CA MET A 1 107.01 14.87 -29.20
C MET A 1 105.73 15.68 -29.40
N GLY A 2 105.44 16.28 -30.56
CA GLY A 2 104.25 17.15 -30.75
C GLY A 2 102.92 16.46 -31.14
N MET A 3 102.92 15.22 -31.61
CA MET A 3 101.68 14.56 -32.11
C MET A 3 100.75 14.07 -31.00
N SER A 4 101.28 13.40 -29.96
CA SER A 4 100.46 12.83 -28.88
C SER A 4 99.75 13.90 -28.06
N ALA A 5 100.39 15.04 -27.80
CA ALA A 5 99.78 16.19 -27.12
C ALA A 5 98.64 16.81 -27.95
N THR A 6 98.81 16.93 -29.27
CA THR A 6 97.79 17.44 -30.19
C THR A 6 96.58 16.49 -30.28
N GLN A 7 96.82 15.17 -30.32
CA GLN A 7 95.76 14.16 -30.31
C GLN A 7 94.98 14.12 -28.98
N ALA A 8 95.65 14.24 -27.83
CA ALA A 8 94.99 14.32 -26.52
C ALA A 8 94.11 15.58 -26.39
N ARG A 9 94.58 16.71 -26.92
CA ARG A 9 93.80 17.96 -26.97
C ARG A 9 92.58 17.84 -27.90
N LEU A 10 92.75 17.21 -29.07
CA LEU A 10 91.65 16.93 -29.99
C LEU A 10 90.55 16.10 -29.32
N LEU A 11 90.92 15.01 -28.65
CA LEU A 11 89.97 14.15 -27.92
C LEU A 11 89.23 14.93 -26.81
N THR A 12 89.94 15.81 -26.11
CA THR A 12 89.35 16.66 -25.06
C THR A 12 88.32 17.63 -25.64
N ILE A 13 88.60 18.25 -26.78
CA ILE A 13 87.68 19.17 -27.46
C ILE A 13 86.47 18.41 -28.01
N THR A 14 86.67 17.23 -28.59
CA THR A 14 85.57 16.36 -29.03
C THR A 14 84.64 16.03 -27.86
N GLY A 15 85.18 15.65 -26.70
CA GLY A 15 84.37 15.42 -25.50
C GLY A 15 83.56 16.64 -25.05
N ARG A 16 84.16 17.84 -25.11
CA ARG A 16 83.48 19.11 -24.79
C ARG A 16 82.41 19.49 -25.81
N LEU A 17 82.62 19.23 -27.10
CA LEU A 17 81.61 19.42 -28.15
C LEU A 17 80.41 18.50 -27.93
N THR A 18 80.65 17.22 -27.60
CA THR A 18 79.57 16.27 -27.28
C THR A 18 78.80 16.66 -26.02
N ASP A 19 79.48 17.13 -24.96
CA ASP A 19 78.81 17.65 -23.76
C ASP A 19 77.96 18.89 -24.05
N ASN A 20 78.49 19.82 -24.87
CA ASN A 20 77.77 21.01 -25.29
C ASN A 20 76.50 20.66 -26.09
N GLU A 21 76.60 19.71 -27.03
CA GLU A 21 75.46 19.19 -27.80
C GLU A 21 74.41 18.53 -26.88
N MET A 22 74.85 17.69 -25.93
CA MET A 22 73.96 17.05 -24.96
C MET A 22 73.22 18.08 -24.10
N ARG A 23 73.91 19.14 -23.64
CA ARG A 23 73.31 20.24 -22.88
C ARG A 23 72.29 21.02 -23.73
N SER A 24 72.60 21.27 -24.99
CA SER A 24 71.69 21.93 -25.93
C SER A 24 70.40 21.13 -26.15
N GLN A 25 70.53 19.81 -26.34
CA GLN A 25 69.37 18.90 -26.46
C GLN A 25 68.55 18.85 -25.17
N THR A 26 69.21 18.84 -24.00
CA THR A 26 68.54 18.86 -22.69
C THR A 26 67.71 20.13 -22.51
N ILE A 27 68.28 21.29 -22.87
CA ILE A 27 67.56 22.56 -22.82
C ILE A 27 66.39 22.55 -23.82
N THR A 28 66.60 22.07 -25.04
CA THR A 28 65.54 21.97 -26.06
C THR A 28 64.36 21.13 -25.57
N ASN A 29 64.61 19.99 -24.94
CA ASN A 29 63.58 19.17 -24.30
C ASN A 29 62.88 19.91 -23.13
N ALA A 30 63.62 20.70 -22.36
CA ALA A 30 63.03 21.53 -21.32
C ALA A 30 62.11 22.62 -21.89
N LYS A 31 62.47 23.25 -23.02
CA LYS A 31 61.61 24.21 -23.73
C LYS A 31 60.33 23.54 -24.25
N LEU A 32 60.41 22.31 -24.75
CA LEU A 32 59.21 21.54 -25.15
C LEU A 32 58.25 21.32 -23.97
N ARG A 33 58.76 20.97 -22.78
CA ARG A 33 57.94 20.85 -21.56
C ARG A 33 57.33 22.17 -21.12
N LEU A 34 58.04 23.28 -21.29
CA LEU A 34 57.48 24.62 -21.05
C LEU A 34 56.31 24.92 -21.99
N ALA A 35 56.44 24.57 -23.27
CA ALA A 35 55.34 24.72 -24.23
C ALA A 35 54.11 23.89 -23.85
N GLN A 36 54.30 22.66 -23.36
CA GLN A 36 53.23 21.83 -22.83
C GLN A 36 52.55 22.48 -21.61
N LYS A 37 53.34 22.95 -20.62
CA LYS A 37 52.83 23.65 -19.43
C LYS A 37 52.04 24.91 -19.82
N SER A 38 52.48 25.63 -20.85
CA SER A 38 51.78 26.80 -21.40
C SER A 38 50.42 26.42 -21.99
N SER A 39 50.38 25.34 -22.77
CA SER A 39 49.12 24.81 -23.33
C SER A 39 48.15 24.38 -22.24
N GLU A 40 48.61 23.67 -21.20
CA GLU A 40 47.76 23.22 -20.07
C GLU A 40 47.20 24.40 -19.26
N ALA A 41 48.03 25.41 -18.99
CA ALA A 41 47.60 26.63 -18.31
C ALA A 41 46.54 27.38 -19.12
N SER A 42 46.72 27.44 -20.45
CA SER A 42 45.75 28.05 -21.37
C SER A 42 44.42 27.29 -21.37
N GLN A 43 44.47 25.95 -21.47
CA GLN A 43 43.27 25.13 -21.46
C GLN A 43 42.49 25.30 -20.15
N THR A 44 43.18 25.26 -19.00
CA THR A 44 42.56 25.46 -17.68
C THR A 44 41.83 26.81 -17.60
N TYR A 45 42.41 27.85 -18.20
CA TYR A 45 41.79 29.17 -18.25
C TYR A 45 40.56 29.20 -19.18
N MET A 46 40.64 28.56 -20.35
CA MET A 46 39.49 28.44 -21.27
C MET A 46 38.34 27.63 -20.66
N ASP A 47 38.65 26.57 -19.91
CA ASP A 47 37.67 25.77 -19.20
C ASP A 47 36.97 26.60 -18.11
N ALA A 48 37.72 27.44 -17.37
CA ALA A 48 37.16 28.34 -16.39
C ALA A 48 36.31 29.46 -17.02
N LEU A 49 36.71 29.99 -18.18
CA LEU A 49 35.92 30.98 -18.93
C LEU A 49 34.57 30.44 -19.38
N SER A 50 34.48 29.14 -19.66
CA SER A 50 33.22 28.47 -19.99
C SER A 50 32.51 27.87 -18.76
N SER A 51 33.05 28.09 -17.56
CA SER A 51 32.47 27.53 -16.34
C SER A 51 31.27 28.34 -15.87
N GLU A 52 30.18 27.62 -15.65
CA GLU A 52 28.93 28.16 -15.11
C GLU A 52 28.62 27.54 -13.76
N LYS A 53 28.14 28.37 -12.84
CA LYS A 53 27.54 27.94 -11.58
C LYS A 53 26.04 28.17 -11.57
N LEU A 54 25.33 27.40 -10.74
CA LEU A 54 23.91 27.63 -10.53
C LEU A 54 23.69 28.64 -9.40
N VAL A 55 22.74 29.55 -9.62
CA VAL A 55 22.26 30.50 -8.60
C VAL A 55 20.75 30.37 -8.46
N PHE A 56 20.25 30.73 -7.29
CA PHE A 56 18.82 30.80 -7.01
C PHE A 56 18.34 32.24 -7.14
N LYS A 57 17.30 32.44 -7.93
CA LYS A 57 16.64 33.71 -8.20
C LYS A 57 15.43 33.85 -7.28
N THR A 58 15.38 34.92 -6.51
CA THR A 58 14.22 35.27 -5.68
C THR A 58 13.53 36.52 -6.24
N TYR A 59 12.27 36.70 -5.87
CA TYR A 59 11.44 37.83 -6.26
C TYR A 59 11.08 38.64 -5.02
N GLY A 60 11.34 39.95 -5.04
CA GLY A 60 10.86 40.88 -4.03
C GLY A 60 9.42 41.33 -4.30
N ASP A 61 8.80 41.95 -3.31
CA ASP A 61 7.40 42.41 -3.36
C ASP A 61 7.10 43.41 -4.49
N ASN A 62 8.13 44.11 -4.97
CA ASN A 62 8.08 45.08 -6.07
C ASN A 62 8.37 44.46 -7.46
N GLY A 63 8.56 43.14 -7.54
CA GLY A 63 8.94 42.44 -8.77
C GLY A 63 10.43 42.51 -9.12
N GLU A 64 11.27 43.11 -8.27
CA GLU A 64 12.72 43.06 -8.44
C GLU A 64 13.25 41.65 -8.20
N THR A 65 14.28 41.27 -8.94
CA THR A 65 14.86 39.93 -8.87
C THR A 65 16.26 39.99 -8.26
N SER A 66 16.52 39.18 -7.25
CA SER A 66 17.85 39.02 -6.65
C SER A 66 18.38 37.62 -6.91
N THR A 67 19.69 37.46 -7.09
CA THR A 67 20.35 36.17 -7.27
C THR A 67 21.26 35.85 -6.10
N TYR A 68 21.18 34.62 -5.61
CA TYR A 68 21.96 34.12 -4.48
C TYR A 68 22.63 32.80 -4.84
N ASN A 69 23.71 32.46 -4.12
CA ASN A 69 24.34 31.16 -4.26
C ASN A 69 23.31 30.04 -3.99
N LEU A 70 23.13 29.14 -4.95
CA LEU A 70 22.27 27.96 -4.80
C LEU A 70 22.88 27.01 -3.77
N THR A 71 22.41 27.06 -2.54
CA THR A 71 22.83 26.16 -1.46
C THR A 71 21.62 25.36 -0.95
N PRO A 72 21.81 24.15 -0.40
CA PRO A 72 20.72 23.41 0.22
C PRO A 72 20.05 24.19 1.38
N ALA A 73 20.84 24.89 2.20
CA ALA A 73 20.33 25.79 3.23
C ALA A 73 19.38 26.84 2.65
N LEU A 74 19.78 27.48 1.55
CA LEU A 74 18.91 28.40 0.84
C LEU A 74 17.66 27.68 0.39
N LEU A 75 17.72 26.53 -0.26
CA LEU A 75 16.53 25.82 -0.74
C LEU A 75 15.52 25.49 0.38
N TYR A 76 15.97 25.04 1.54
CA TYR A 76 15.09 24.62 2.64
C TYR A 76 14.54 25.77 3.49
N SER A 77 15.17 26.95 3.44
CA SER A 77 14.64 28.14 4.12
C SER A 77 13.32 28.60 3.49
N TYR A 78 12.31 28.85 4.34
CA TYR A 78 11.07 29.48 3.90
C TYR A 78 11.30 30.98 3.64
N GLU A 79 10.81 31.46 2.50
CA GLU A 79 10.71 32.87 2.14
C GLU A 79 9.40 33.09 1.36
N PRO A 80 8.73 34.26 1.48
CA PRO A 80 7.55 34.58 0.68
C PRO A 80 7.81 34.46 -0.83
N LEU A 81 6.79 34.04 -1.59
CA LEU A 81 6.82 33.87 -3.05
C LEU A 81 7.84 32.85 -3.60
N LYS A 82 8.58 32.17 -2.73
CA LYS A 82 9.58 31.20 -3.12
C LYS A 82 8.96 29.82 -3.34
N ASN A 83 9.31 29.19 -4.47
CA ASN A 83 8.94 27.81 -4.71
C ASN A 83 9.65 26.86 -3.73
N GLN A 84 8.93 25.87 -3.23
CA GLN A 84 9.47 24.87 -2.31
C GLN A 84 10.11 23.73 -3.10
N TYR A 85 11.37 23.44 -2.77
CA TYR A 85 12.17 22.39 -3.40
C TYR A 85 12.70 21.40 -2.37
N SER A 86 12.84 20.14 -2.78
CA SER A 86 13.53 19.10 -2.03
C SER A 86 14.59 18.43 -2.91
N ILE A 87 15.64 17.93 -2.27
CA ILE A 87 16.72 17.21 -2.93
C ILE A 87 16.68 15.77 -2.45
N GLN A 88 16.72 14.81 -3.36
CA GLN A 88 16.69 13.39 -3.04
C GLN A 88 17.99 12.69 -3.42
N ASN A 89 18.42 11.74 -2.61
CA ASN A 89 19.57 10.89 -2.92
C ASN A 89 19.18 9.76 -3.90
N ALA A 90 20.17 9.01 -4.39
CA ALA A 90 19.94 7.88 -5.31
C ALA A 90 19.05 6.75 -4.73
N SER A 91 18.79 6.73 -3.43
CA SER A 91 17.87 5.78 -2.77
C SER A 91 16.44 6.34 -2.61
N GLY A 92 16.15 7.51 -3.17
CA GLY A 92 14.84 8.17 -3.06
C GLY A 92 14.59 8.84 -1.70
N GLN A 93 15.59 8.92 -0.82
CA GLN A 93 15.43 9.59 0.48
C GLN A 93 15.68 11.09 0.33
N ASN A 94 14.82 11.89 0.94
CA ASN A 94 14.95 13.34 0.95
C ASN A 94 16.10 13.77 1.86
N LEU A 95 17.00 14.61 1.35
CA LEU A 95 18.01 15.26 2.15
C LEU A 95 17.35 16.40 2.93
N VAL A 96 17.63 16.49 4.22
CA VAL A 96 17.07 17.53 5.11
C VAL A 96 18.15 18.07 6.05
N SER A 97 17.95 19.28 6.57
CA SER A 97 18.88 19.87 7.54
C SER A 97 18.87 19.11 8.87
N ALA A 98 19.95 19.23 9.65
CA ALA A 98 20.01 18.66 10.99
C ALA A 98 18.91 19.21 11.91
N THR A 99 18.55 20.49 11.76
CA THR A 99 17.48 21.14 12.51
C THR A 99 16.11 20.55 12.19
N ASP A 100 15.79 20.37 10.90
CA ASP A 100 14.49 19.82 10.49
C ASP A 100 14.34 18.36 10.93
N ALA A 101 15.42 17.57 10.82
CA ALA A 101 15.46 16.21 11.35
C ALA A 101 15.26 16.18 12.87
N ALA A 102 15.96 17.04 13.63
CA ALA A 102 15.79 17.10 15.08
C ALA A 102 14.37 17.49 15.50
N ASN A 103 13.76 18.46 14.81
CA ASN A 103 12.37 18.85 15.05
C ASN A 103 11.39 17.72 14.73
N PHE A 104 11.58 17.02 13.62
CA PHE A 104 10.76 15.87 13.23
C PHE A 104 10.86 14.72 14.24
N GLU A 105 12.08 14.38 14.67
CA GLU A 105 12.29 13.32 15.65
C GLU A 105 11.72 13.64 17.03
N ALA A 106 11.73 14.91 17.43
CA ALA A 106 11.18 15.38 18.69
C ALA A 106 9.65 15.56 18.71
N SER A 107 8.96 15.26 17.59
CA SER A 107 7.53 15.51 17.41
C SER A 107 6.77 14.20 17.22
N ALA A 108 5.68 14.00 17.97
CA ALA A 108 4.83 12.81 17.81
C ALA A 108 3.72 13.04 16.76
N THR A 109 3.36 14.29 16.54
CA THR A 109 2.31 14.75 15.64
C THR A 109 2.76 15.93 14.79
N LEU A 110 2.03 16.19 13.70
CA LEU A 110 2.19 17.40 12.88
C LEU A 110 2.11 18.67 13.74
N ASP A 111 1.24 18.68 14.76
CA ASP A 111 1.01 19.81 15.65
C ASP A 111 2.27 20.16 16.43
N ASP A 112 2.90 19.15 17.03
CA ASP A 112 4.17 19.29 17.76
C ASP A 112 5.24 19.86 16.84
N PHE A 113 5.30 19.35 15.61
CA PHE A 113 6.27 19.77 14.61
C PHE A 113 6.10 21.23 14.21
N LEU A 114 4.86 21.65 13.91
CA LEU A 114 4.55 23.04 13.58
C LEU A 114 4.81 23.98 14.77
N ASP A 115 4.57 23.55 16.00
CA ASP A 115 4.88 24.33 17.21
C ASP A 115 6.40 24.59 17.35
N LYS A 116 7.27 23.65 16.95
CA LYS A 116 8.73 23.86 16.91
C LYS A 116 9.16 25.00 16.00
N TYR A 117 8.38 25.32 14.96
CA TYR A 117 8.61 26.46 14.07
C TYR A 117 7.84 27.72 14.48
N GLY A 118 7.17 27.70 15.64
CA GLY A 118 6.38 28.82 16.17
C GLY A 118 5.09 29.07 15.39
N LEU A 119 4.55 28.04 14.73
CA LEU A 119 3.38 28.17 13.85
C LEU A 119 2.05 27.92 14.56
N LYS A 120 2.08 27.70 15.87
CA LYS A 120 0.89 27.50 16.68
C LYS A 120 0.10 28.80 16.80
N GLY A 121 -1.12 28.77 16.30
CA GLY A 121 -2.10 29.85 16.42
C GLY A 121 -2.83 29.84 17.76
N ASP A 122 -3.54 30.94 18.03
CA ASP A 122 -4.40 31.07 19.22
C ASP A 122 -5.64 30.18 19.08
N THR A 123 -5.70 29.12 19.89
CA THR A 123 -6.77 28.13 19.88
C THR A 123 -8.08 28.64 20.50
N GLN A 124 -8.10 29.82 21.13
CA GLN A 124 -9.30 30.35 21.81
C GLN A 124 -10.25 31.15 20.89
N LYS A 125 -9.95 31.31 19.59
CA LYS A 125 -10.61 32.29 18.71
C LYS A 125 -11.44 31.77 17.52
N THR A 126 -11.79 30.49 17.43
CA THR A 126 -12.28 29.92 16.15
C THR A 126 -13.56 29.08 16.24
N GLN A 127 -14.36 29.08 15.16
CA GLN A 127 -15.50 28.17 14.95
C GLN A 127 -15.05 26.70 15.00
N ALA A 128 -13.78 26.41 14.72
CA ALA A 128 -13.16 25.10 14.89
C ALA A 128 -13.24 24.52 16.33
N LYS A 129 -13.25 25.37 17.38
CA LYS A 129 -13.51 24.90 18.76
C LYS A 129 -14.97 24.47 18.93
N LEU A 130 -15.91 25.24 18.38
CA LEU A 130 -17.34 24.93 18.40
C LEU A 130 -17.64 23.64 17.61
N ASP A 131 -17.06 23.48 16.42
CA ASP A 131 -17.21 22.29 15.58
C ASP A 131 -16.56 21.05 16.20
N TYR A 132 -15.43 21.21 16.91
CA TYR A 132 -14.86 20.13 17.71
C TYR A 132 -15.78 19.76 18.87
N ASP A 133 -16.28 20.73 19.63
CA ASP A 133 -17.17 20.49 20.77
C ASP A 133 -18.47 19.80 20.32
N GLU A 134 -19.02 20.18 19.16
CA GLU A 134 -20.19 19.52 18.57
C GLU A 134 -19.89 18.08 18.13
N ARG A 135 -18.77 17.84 17.44
CA ARG A 135 -18.33 16.48 17.06
C ARG A 135 -18.06 15.61 18.28
N TYR A 136 -17.46 16.17 19.33
CA TYR A 136 -17.17 15.47 20.58
C TYR A 136 -18.46 15.11 21.32
N ALA A 137 -19.41 16.05 21.43
CA ALA A 137 -20.72 15.79 22.02
C ALA A 137 -21.52 14.70 21.26
N LYS A 138 -21.35 14.62 19.93
CA LYS A 138 -21.91 13.53 19.13
C LYS A 138 -21.19 12.20 19.43
N TYR A 139 -19.87 12.20 19.47
CA TYR A 139 -19.07 11.03 19.82
C TYR A 139 -19.48 10.44 21.18
N GLU A 140 -19.69 11.27 22.20
CA GLU A 140 -20.15 10.80 23.52
C GLU A 140 -21.49 10.07 23.44
N LYS A 141 -22.46 10.60 22.68
CA LYS A 141 -23.76 9.96 22.47
C LYS A 141 -23.65 8.64 21.69
N ASP A 142 -22.86 8.63 20.63
CA ASP A 142 -22.65 7.44 19.80
C ASP A 142 -21.92 6.35 20.61
N LEU A 143 -20.96 6.73 21.46
CA LEU A 143 -20.25 5.83 22.37
C LEU A 143 -21.18 5.26 23.45
N GLU A 144 -22.04 6.10 24.02
CA GLU A 144 -23.06 5.65 24.97
C GLU A 144 -24.01 4.64 24.30
N TYR A 145 -24.51 4.93 23.10
CA TYR A 145 -25.37 4.01 22.35
C TYR A 145 -24.66 2.70 22.00
N TYR A 146 -23.40 2.75 21.58
CA TYR A 146 -22.59 1.56 21.32
C TYR A 146 -22.48 0.68 22.57
N ASN A 147 -22.14 1.26 23.71
CA ASN A 147 -21.91 0.54 24.96
C ASN A 147 -23.20 -0.02 25.57
N THR A 148 -24.33 0.69 25.42
CA THR A 148 -25.59 0.34 26.08
C THR A 148 -26.55 -0.47 25.20
N VAL A 149 -26.46 -0.35 23.88
CA VAL A 149 -27.38 -1.00 22.93
C VAL A 149 -26.62 -1.92 21.99
N THR A 150 -25.74 -1.38 21.14
CA THR A 150 -25.15 -2.13 20.03
C THR A 150 -24.31 -3.32 20.48
N LYS A 151 -23.40 -3.11 21.43
CA LYS A 151 -22.53 -4.19 21.92
C LYS A 151 -23.31 -5.26 22.69
N PRO A 152 -24.21 -4.93 23.65
CA PRO A 152 -25.01 -5.95 24.34
C PRO A 152 -25.92 -6.77 23.41
N GLU A 153 -26.52 -6.14 22.39
CA GLU A 153 -27.35 -6.84 21.41
C GLU A 153 -26.53 -7.80 20.55
N TYR A 154 -25.35 -7.36 20.09
CA TYR A 154 -24.42 -8.24 19.38
C TYR A 154 -23.96 -9.41 20.25
N ASP A 155 -23.59 -9.17 21.51
CA ASP A 155 -23.18 -10.21 22.44
C ASP A 155 -24.29 -11.25 22.67
N LYS A 156 -25.57 -10.83 22.65
CA LYS A 156 -26.74 -11.73 22.73
C LYS A 156 -26.83 -12.59 21.46
N LEU A 157 -26.83 -11.97 20.28
CA LEU A 157 -26.89 -12.69 19.00
C LEU A 157 -25.71 -13.65 18.83
N TYR A 158 -24.53 -13.27 19.29
CA TYR A 158 -23.35 -14.12 19.26
C TYR A 158 -23.52 -15.39 20.11
N LYS A 159 -24.15 -15.28 21.29
CA LYS A 159 -24.45 -16.45 22.13
C LYS A 159 -25.47 -17.39 21.49
N GLU A 160 -26.51 -16.84 20.87
CA GLU A 160 -27.52 -17.62 20.12
C GLU A 160 -26.87 -18.32 18.92
N TRP A 161 -26.05 -17.60 18.15
CA TRP A 161 -25.27 -18.16 17.05
C TRP A 161 -24.33 -19.30 17.50
N LEU A 162 -23.60 -19.11 18.61
CA LEU A 162 -22.72 -20.13 19.16
C LEU A 162 -23.45 -21.43 19.54
N ALA A 163 -24.71 -21.33 19.99
CA ALA A 163 -25.51 -22.50 20.35
C ALA A 163 -26.02 -23.28 19.12
N GLU A 164 -26.21 -22.59 17.99
CA GLU A 164 -26.83 -23.16 16.79
C GLU A 164 -25.85 -23.48 15.65
N LYS A 165 -24.63 -22.91 15.66
CA LYS A 165 -23.66 -23.03 14.55
C LYS A 165 -23.30 -24.47 14.15
N ASP A 166 -23.30 -25.38 15.12
CA ASP A 166 -22.90 -26.79 14.95
C ASP A 166 -24.11 -27.74 14.92
N GLN A 167 -25.35 -27.23 15.01
CA GLN A 167 -26.54 -28.07 14.94
C GLN A 167 -26.76 -28.55 13.49
N PRO A 168 -26.99 -29.86 13.27
CA PRO A 168 -27.25 -30.39 11.93
C PRO A 168 -28.61 -29.92 11.42
N ASN A 169 -28.73 -29.70 10.11
CA ASN A 169 -30.01 -29.52 9.46
C ASN A 169 -30.78 -30.84 9.51
N LEU A 170 -31.75 -30.95 10.41
CA LEU A 170 -32.45 -32.21 10.66
C LEU A 170 -33.30 -32.68 9.48
N TYR A 171 -33.80 -31.77 8.64
CA TYR A 171 -34.47 -32.18 7.40
C TYR A 171 -33.50 -32.79 6.40
N GLU A 172 -32.31 -32.23 6.25
CA GLU A 172 -31.28 -32.80 5.36
C GLU A 172 -30.88 -34.20 5.82
N VAL A 173 -30.66 -34.38 7.12
CA VAL A 173 -30.41 -35.69 7.74
C VAL A 173 -31.56 -36.65 7.43
N PHE A 174 -32.81 -36.25 7.67
CA PHE A 174 -33.99 -37.05 7.38
C PHE A 174 -34.09 -37.45 5.90
N SER A 175 -33.97 -36.48 4.99
CA SER A 175 -34.05 -36.71 3.54
C SER A 175 -32.91 -37.55 2.98
N ASN A 176 -31.73 -37.52 3.60
CA ASN A 176 -30.61 -38.40 3.20
C ASN A 176 -30.89 -39.87 3.58
N ILE A 177 -31.57 -40.10 4.70
CA ILE A 177 -31.92 -41.45 5.16
C ILE A 177 -33.12 -42.00 4.36
N VAL A 178 -34.17 -41.20 4.22
CA VAL A 178 -35.46 -41.63 3.67
C VAL A 178 -35.57 -41.42 2.16
N GLY A 179 -34.84 -40.45 1.61
CA GLY A 179 -35.03 -39.93 0.25
C GLY A 179 -36.19 -38.96 0.13
N THR A 180 -36.50 -38.57 -1.10
CA THR A 180 -37.66 -37.74 -1.46
C THR A 180 -38.55 -38.49 -2.46
N SER A 181 -39.75 -37.98 -2.75
CA SER A 181 -40.64 -38.57 -3.76
C SER A 181 -40.00 -38.64 -5.15
N ASP A 182 -39.17 -37.65 -5.51
CA ASP A 182 -38.41 -37.63 -6.76
C ASP A 182 -37.22 -38.60 -6.77
N ASN A 183 -36.59 -38.83 -5.61
CA ASN A 183 -35.41 -39.67 -5.45
C ASN A 183 -35.47 -40.47 -4.13
N PRO A 184 -36.30 -41.52 -4.06
CA PRO A 184 -36.49 -42.27 -2.82
C PRO A 184 -35.28 -43.16 -2.53
N ASN A 185 -34.92 -43.26 -1.25
CA ASN A 185 -33.83 -44.15 -0.82
C ASN A 185 -34.38 -45.58 -0.68
N THR A 186 -33.77 -46.56 -1.36
CA THR A 186 -34.24 -47.95 -1.35
C THR A 186 -33.68 -48.79 -0.19
N ASP A 187 -32.78 -48.25 0.62
CA ASP A 187 -32.20 -48.91 1.80
C ASP A 187 -33.00 -48.54 3.06
N ALA A 188 -32.51 -47.63 3.89
CA ALA A 188 -33.19 -47.18 5.11
C ALA A 188 -34.56 -46.53 4.83
N GLY A 189 -34.68 -45.85 3.68
CA GLY A 189 -35.94 -45.28 3.16
C GLY A 189 -36.86 -46.26 2.44
N TYR A 190 -36.53 -47.57 2.40
CA TYR A 190 -37.27 -48.58 1.65
C TYR A 190 -38.79 -48.50 1.81
N CYS A 191 -39.26 -48.31 3.04
CA CYS A 191 -40.69 -48.24 3.33
C CYS A 191 -41.39 -47.02 2.73
N TYR A 192 -40.69 -45.89 2.59
CA TYR A 192 -41.20 -44.75 1.82
C TYR A 192 -41.17 -45.04 0.32
N ALA A 193 -40.07 -45.62 -0.18
CA ALA A 193 -39.95 -46.01 -1.59
C ALA A 193 -41.06 -46.97 -2.05
N GLU A 194 -41.45 -47.92 -1.21
CA GLU A 194 -42.57 -48.84 -1.48
C GLU A 194 -43.94 -48.17 -1.34
N ALA A 195 -44.09 -47.22 -0.41
CA ALA A 195 -45.32 -46.44 -0.27
C ALA A 195 -45.62 -45.63 -1.54
N LEU A 196 -44.58 -45.06 -2.19
CA LEU A 196 -44.71 -44.35 -3.46
C LEU A 196 -45.23 -45.24 -4.61
N LYS A 197 -45.01 -46.55 -4.55
CA LYS A 197 -45.49 -47.54 -5.54
C LYS A 197 -46.89 -48.08 -5.24
N GLY A 198 -47.60 -47.52 -4.26
CA GLY A 198 -48.93 -47.98 -3.82
C GLY A 198 -48.90 -49.11 -2.77
N GLY A 199 -47.74 -49.31 -2.13
CA GLY A 199 -47.53 -50.14 -0.94
C GLY A 199 -47.62 -49.33 0.36
N ASN A 200 -48.65 -48.48 0.48
CA ASN A 200 -48.76 -47.45 1.53
C ASN A 200 -48.60 -47.99 2.97
N SER A 201 -49.02 -49.23 3.24
CA SER A 201 -48.89 -49.86 4.56
C SER A 201 -47.44 -49.98 5.04
N CYS A 202 -46.45 -50.03 4.12
CA CYS A 202 -45.05 -50.08 4.49
C CYS A 202 -44.60 -48.81 5.23
N TYR A 203 -45.24 -47.65 4.96
CA TYR A 203 -44.89 -46.37 5.57
C TYR A 203 -45.05 -46.36 7.10
N ILE A 204 -45.88 -47.24 7.64
CA ILE A 204 -46.04 -47.44 9.10
C ILE A 204 -44.69 -47.73 9.78
N HIS A 205 -43.82 -48.52 9.14
CA HIS A 205 -42.50 -48.83 9.69
C HIS A 205 -41.57 -47.62 9.75
N LEU A 206 -41.75 -46.62 8.88
CA LEU A 206 -41.04 -45.36 8.97
C LEU A 206 -41.61 -44.51 10.11
N LEU A 207 -42.94 -44.49 10.27
CA LEU A 207 -43.59 -43.77 11.38
C LEU A 207 -43.20 -44.35 12.75
N ASP A 208 -42.96 -45.66 12.86
CA ASP A 208 -42.41 -46.29 14.08
C ASP A 208 -41.02 -45.74 14.46
N LEU A 209 -40.26 -45.18 13.50
CA LEU A 209 -38.96 -44.52 13.75
C LEU A 209 -39.08 -43.00 13.95
N LEU A 210 -40.24 -42.43 13.66
CA LEU A 210 -40.50 -40.99 13.78
C LEU A 210 -41.30 -40.64 15.05
N LEU A 211 -42.09 -41.58 15.59
CA LEU A 211 -42.95 -41.35 16.74
C LEU A 211 -42.35 -41.93 18.02
N ASP A 212 -41.95 -41.03 18.93
CA ASP A 212 -41.38 -41.34 20.26
C ASP A 212 -40.27 -42.41 20.24
N TYR A 213 -39.50 -42.44 19.15
CA TYR A 213 -38.40 -43.36 18.99
C TYR A 213 -37.16 -42.85 19.73
N ASP A 214 -36.63 -43.67 20.64
CA ASP A 214 -35.51 -43.31 21.51
C ASP A 214 -34.14 -43.81 21.00
N GLY A 215 -34.11 -44.41 19.81
CA GLY A 215 -32.90 -44.98 19.22
C GLY A 215 -32.61 -46.42 19.63
N THR A 216 -33.51 -47.05 20.39
CA THR A 216 -33.42 -48.46 20.78
C THR A 216 -34.28 -49.35 19.88
N THR A 217 -34.78 -50.50 20.35
CA THR A 217 -35.67 -51.34 19.53
C THR A 217 -37.08 -50.77 19.60
N PRO A 218 -37.74 -50.48 18.46
CA PRO A 218 -39.12 -49.97 18.45
C PRO A 218 -40.06 -50.85 19.26
N SER A 219 -40.97 -50.23 20.00
CA SER A 219 -42.01 -50.90 20.77
C SER A 219 -43.38 -50.29 20.49
N SER A 220 -44.42 -51.06 20.77
CA SER A 220 -45.81 -50.60 20.68
C SER A 220 -46.07 -49.49 21.71
N HIS A 221 -46.69 -48.40 21.26
CA HIS A 221 -47.10 -47.25 22.07
C HIS A 221 -48.56 -46.90 21.77
N GLU A 222 -49.30 -46.51 22.80
CA GLU A 222 -50.66 -46.00 22.65
C GLU A 222 -50.62 -44.52 22.23
N TYR A 223 -51.26 -44.20 21.11
CA TYR A 223 -51.39 -42.83 20.61
C TYR A 223 -52.86 -42.43 20.51
N THR A 224 -53.11 -41.12 20.63
CA THR A 224 -54.42 -40.52 20.40
C THR A 224 -54.33 -39.56 19.22
N THR A 225 -55.16 -39.77 18.19
CA THR A 225 -55.25 -38.88 17.03
C THR A 225 -55.78 -37.50 17.42
N THR A 226 -55.60 -36.50 16.56
CA THR A 226 -56.20 -35.18 16.75
C THR A 226 -57.73 -35.18 16.72
N THR A 227 -58.34 -36.26 16.24
CA THR A 227 -59.80 -36.51 16.27
C THR A 227 -60.26 -37.26 17.53
N GLY A 228 -59.34 -37.61 18.44
CA GLY A 228 -59.62 -38.27 19.72
C GLY A 228 -59.74 -39.80 19.65
N LYS A 229 -59.24 -40.45 18.58
CA LYS A 229 -59.23 -41.91 18.44
C LYS A 229 -57.93 -42.47 19.01
N THR A 230 -58.03 -43.53 19.81
CA THR A 230 -56.88 -44.22 20.40
C THR A 230 -56.51 -45.46 19.59
N PHE A 231 -55.22 -45.69 19.36
CA PHE A 231 -54.69 -46.90 18.72
C PHE A 231 -53.30 -47.23 19.26
N ASN A 232 -52.83 -48.45 19.02
CA ASN A 232 -51.47 -48.87 19.37
C ASN A 232 -50.62 -48.96 18.11
N SER A 233 -49.41 -48.41 18.15
CA SER A 233 -48.41 -48.63 17.10
C SER A 233 -47.92 -50.08 17.11
N GLU A 234 -47.42 -50.54 15.98
CA GLU A 234 -46.88 -51.88 15.78
C GLU A 234 -45.50 -52.04 16.44
N GLY A 235 -44.68 -50.98 16.47
CA GLY A 235 -43.30 -51.08 16.96
C GLY A 235 -42.48 -52.06 16.12
N SER A 236 -42.63 -52.00 14.80
CA SER A 236 -42.05 -52.99 13.89
C SER A 236 -40.53 -52.88 13.82
N THR A 237 -39.86 -54.03 13.90
CA THR A 237 -38.41 -54.14 13.66
C THR A 237 -38.08 -54.53 12.21
N GLY A 238 -39.09 -54.60 11.33
CA GLY A 238 -38.93 -54.88 9.91
C GLY A 238 -38.84 -53.60 9.05
N GLY A 239 -38.57 -53.76 7.75
CA GLY A 239 -38.57 -52.64 6.80
C GLY A 239 -37.52 -51.57 7.14
N SER A 240 -37.95 -50.33 7.39
CA SER A 240 -37.04 -49.20 7.64
C SER A 240 -36.11 -49.39 8.85
N TYR A 241 -36.57 -50.01 9.95
CA TYR A 241 -35.68 -50.26 11.09
C TYR A 241 -34.58 -51.28 10.75
N GLY A 242 -34.96 -52.38 10.08
CA GLY A 242 -34.05 -53.46 9.70
C GLY A 242 -33.01 -53.03 8.64
N ASN A 243 -33.37 -52.09 7.78
CA ASN A 243 -32.49 -51.55 6.74
C ASN A 243 -31.67 -50.34 7.19
N SER A 244 -31.92 -49.79 8.39
CA SER A 244 -31.16 -48.65 8.92
C SER A 244 -29.88 -49.09 9.63
N THR A 245 -28.78 -48.36 9.43
CA THR A 245 -27.56 -48.51 10.24
C THR A 245 -27.78 -48.00 11.67
N ASP A 246 -26.88 -48.35 12.59
CA ASP A 246 -26.98 -47.87 13.97
C ASP A 246 -26.86 -46.34 14.08
N GLU A 247 -26.06 -45.72 13.21
CA GLU A 247 -25.98 -44.25 13.10
C GLU A 247 -27.31 -43.65 12.64
N GLN A 248 -27.94 -44.22 11.60
CA GLN A 248 -29.23 -43.76 11.09
C GLN A 248 -30.34 -43.92 12.13
N LYS A 249 -30.33 -44.99 12.93
CA LYS A 249 -31.24 -45.17 14.06
C LYS A 249 -31.08 -44.06 15.10
N GLN A 250 -29.85 -43.69 15.45
CA GLN A 250 -29.62 -42.57 16.36
C GLN A 250 -30.08 -41.23 15.76
N GLN A 251 -29.89 -41.03 14.47
CA GLN A 251 -30.40 -39.85 13.76
C GLN A 251 -31.93 -39.77 13.77
N PHE A 252 -32.64 -40.89 13.57
CA PHE A 252 -34.09 -40.95 13.72
C PHE A 252 -34.57 -40.61 15.14
N ALA A 253 -33.83 -41.03 16.17
CA ALA A 253 -34.16 -40.67 17.55
C ALA A 253 -34.08 -39.15 17.79
N ILE A 254 -33.05 -38.50 17.25
CA ILE A 254 -32.89 -37.04 17.31
C ILE A 254 -34.04 -36.35 16.57
N ILE A 255 -34.40 -36.82 15.37
CA ILE A 255 -35.51 -36.29 14.58
C ILE A 255 -36.83 -36.44 15.34
N SER A 256 -37.12 -37.65 15.84
CA SER A 256 -38.34 -37.97 16.60
C SER A 256 -38.51 -37.04 17.80
N GLY A 257 -37.45 -36.84 18.58
CA GLY A 257 -37.45 -35.93 19.73
C GLY A 257 -37.71 -34.45 19.37
N LYS A 258 -37.59 -34.06 18.10
CA LYS A 258 -37.80 -32.68 17.62
C LYS A 258 -39.10 -32.45 16.88
N MET A 259 -39.84 -33.51 16.53
CA MET A 259 -41.10 -33.39 15.79
C MET A 259 -42.23 -32.72 16.59
N ALA A 260 -42.16 -32.74 17.93
CA ALA A 260 -43.11 -32.02 18.78
C ALA A 260 -42.87 -30.50 18.82
N ASP A 261 -41.63 -30.04 18.54
CA ASP A 261 -41.23 -28.63 18.59
C ASP A 261 -41.55 -27.86 17.29
N LYS A 262 -41.95 -28.58 16.23
CA LYS A 262 -42.16 -28.04 14.88
C LYS A 262 -43.57 -28.32 14.39
N ASN A 263 -44.16 -27.33 13.73
CA ASN A 263 -45.46 -27.45 13.09
C ASN A 263 -45.33 -27.93 11.64
N CYS A 264 -46.41 -28.49 11.10
CA CYS A 264 -46.62 -28.67 9.66
C CYS A 264 -46.47 -27.35 8.88
N ASP A 265 -46.18 -27.43 7.59
CA ASP A 265 -45.98 -26.23 6.76
C ASP A 265 -47.29 -25.46 6.53
N GLY A 266 -48.43 -26.12 6.76
CA GLY A 266 -49.76 -25.57 6.60
C GLY A 266 -50.24 -25.66 5.16
N LYS A 267 -49.58 -26.47 4.35
CA LYS A 267 -49.97 -26.81 3.00
C LYS A 267 -50.57 -28.21 3.02
N ASP A 268 -51.90 -28.29 2.99
CA ASP A 268 -52.61 -29.57 2.89
C ASP A 268 -52.38 -30.29 1.53
N ASP A 269 -51.72 -29.62 0.58
CA ASP A 269 -51.33 -30.12 -0.74
C ASP A 269 -49.96 -29.53 -1.14
N LEU A 270 -49.01 -30.41 -1.45
CA LEU A 270 -47.62 -30.07 -1.76
C LEU A 270 -47.49 -29.16 -2.98
N SER A 271 -48.45 -29.24 -3.92
CA SER A 271 -48.46 -28.46 -5.16
C SER A 271 -48.79 -26.97 -4.95
N GLN A 272 -49.21 -26.57 -3.74
CA GLN A 272 -49.64 -25.21 -3.46
C GLN A 272 -48.47 -24.31 -3.05
N ASP A 273 -48.40 -23.12 -3.63
CA ASP A 273 -47.36 -22.14 -3.32
C ASP A 273 -47.55 -21.50 -1.93
N ALA A 274 -48.80 -21.41 -1.45
CA ALA A 274 -49.17 -20.80 -0.17
C ALA A 274 -49.93 -21.78 0.74
N ALA A 275 -49.94 -21.49 2.04
CA ALA A 275 -50.67 -22.28 3.04
C ALA A 275 -52.17 -22.37 2.69
N ASN A 276 -52.71 -23.58 2.71
CA ASN A 276 -54.09 -23.88 2.35
C ASN A 276 -54.72 -24.82 3.38
N ASN A 277 -55.76 -24.33 4.06
CA ASN A 277 -56.56 -25.14 4.98
C ASN A 277 -57.75 -25.77 4.23
N SER A 278 -57.60 -27.01 3.81
CA SER A 278 -58.62 -27.78 3.11
C SER A 278 -59.87 -28.01 3.98
N LEU A 279 -59.73 -28.14 5.30
CA LEU A 279 -60.87 -28.30 6.22
C LEU A 279 -61.76 -27.06 6.25
N LEU A 280 -61.16 -25.86 6.20
CA LEU A 280 -61.91 -24.62 6.11
C LEU A 280 -62.65 -24.51 4.78
N GLN A 281 -62.04 -24.95 3.67
CA GLN A 281 -62.68 -24.97 2.36
C GLN A 281 -63.88 -25.94 2.32
N ILE A 282 -63.71 -27.14 2.87
CA ILE A 282 -64.78 -28.14 2.98
C ILE A 282 -65.94 -27.59 3.83
N LYS A 283 -65.65 -26.99 4.98
CA LYS A 283 -66.65 -26.36 5.85
C LYS A 283 -67.41 -25.24 5.14
N ASN A 284 -66.71 -24.37 4.41
CA ASN A 284 -67.32 -23.28 3.65
C ASN A 284 -68.20 -23.77 2.49
N SER A 285 -67.92 -24.97 1.96
CA SER A 285 -68.77 -25.61 0.95
C SER A 285 -70.04 -26.27 1.51
N GLY A 286 -70.25 -26.22 2.84
CA GLY A 286 -71.39 -26.85 3.51
C GLY A 286 -71.29 -28.38 3.65
N LYS A 287 -70.11 -28.95 3.35
CA LYS A 287 -69.84 -30.39 3.48
C LYS A 287 -69.25 -30.71 4.86
N THR A 288 -69.51 -31.91 5.34
CA THR A 288 -68.85 -32.45 6.53
C THR A 288 -67.59 -33.20 6.08
N PRO A 289 -66.39 -32.86 6.60
CA PRO A 289 -65.17 -33.56 6.24
C PRO A 289 -65.21 -35.02 6.72
N THR A 290 -64.67 -35.91 5.91
CA THR A 290 -64.44 -37.31 6.24
C THR A 290 -63.34 -37.47 7.29
N GLU A 291 -63.27 -38.63 7.95
CA GLU A 291 -62.23 -38.92 8.95
C GLU A 291 -60.82 -38.83 8.32
N PHE A 292 -60.66 -39.33 7.09
CA PHE A 292 -59.39 -39.19 6.35
C PHE A 292 -59.03 -37.73 6.06
N GLU A 293 -60.00 -36.89 5.67
CA GLU A 293 -59.76 -35.45 5.44
C GLU A 293 -59.33 -34.73 6.72
N LEU A 294 -59.92 -35.07 7.87
CA LEU A 294 -59.53 -34.51 9.18
C LEU A 294 -58.10 -34.91 9.58
N LEU A 295 -57.73 -36.17 9.35
CA LEU A 295 -56.42 -36.70 9.74
C LEU A 295 -55.30 -36.24 8.79
N LYS A 296 -55.56 -36.23 7.48
CA LYS A 296 -54.57 -35.83 6.47
C LYS A 296 -54.23 -34.34 6.47
N SER A 297 -55.09 -33.49 7.05
CA SER A 297 -54.83 -32.04 7.10
C SER A 297 -53.73 -31.69 8.08
N ASP A 298 -52.99 -30.63 7.79
CA ASP A 298 -52.04 -29.94 8.66
C ASP A 298 -52.74 -29.16 9.77
N TYR A 299 -54.06 -29.01 9.69
CA TYR A 299 -54.85 -28.26 10.65
C TYR A 299 -55.73 -29.19 11.48
N LYS A 300 -55.82 -28.91 12.79
CA LYS A 300 -56.76 -29.55 13.70
C LYS A 300 -57.86 -28.57 14.11
N LEU A 301 -59.07 -29.09 14.27
CA LEU A 301 -60.22 -28.32 14.75
C LEU A 301 -60.15 -28.20 16.28
N ASN A 302 -60.10 -26.97 16.77
CA ASN A 302 -60.11 -26.65 18.19
C ASN A 302 -61.54 -26.67 18.75
N ALA A 303 -61.67 -26.81 20.07
CA ALA A 303 -62.97 -26.83 20.75
C ALA A 303 -63.81 -25.55 20.57
N ASP A 304 -63.16 -24.42 20.28
CA ASP A 304 -63.78 -23.12 20.00
C ASP A 304 -64.24 -22.97 18.53
N GLY A 305 -64.05 -24.01 17.71
CA GLY A 305 -64.42 -24.02 16.29
C GLY A 305 -63.40 -23.37 15.35
N THR A 306 -62.24 -22.93 15.87
CA THR A 306 -61.09 -22.43 15.10
C THR A 306 -60.16 -23.57 14.67
N TYR A 307 -59.17 -23.26 13.81
CA TYR A 307 -58.17 -24.23 13.35
C TYR A 307 -56.77 -23.83 13.81
N SER A 308 -56.02 -24.79 14.36
CA SER A 308 -54.59 -24.62 14.67
C SER A 308 -53.74 -25.57 13.82
N LYS A 309 -52.50 -25.19 13.53
CA LYS A 309 -51.55 -26.10 12.85
C LYS A 309 -51.20 -27.25 13.78
N LYS A 310 -51.13 -28.46 13.23
CA LYS A 310 -50.62 -29.66 13.89
C LYS A 310 -49.10 -29.55 14.01
N THR A 311 -48.57 -30.11 15.08
CA THR A 311 -47.14 -30.44 15.14
C THR A 311 -46.82 -31.56 14.15
N LEU A 312 -45.56 -31.69 13.73
CA LEU A 312 -45.14 -32.81 12.89
C LEU A 312 -45.43 -34.15 13.57
N LYS A 313 -45.29 -34.21 14.90
CA LYS A 313 -45.64 -35.39 15.70
C LYS A 313 -47.14 -35.70 15.64
N GLU A 314 -48.01 -34.71 15.84
CA GLU A 314 -49.46 -34.90 15.74
C GLU A 314 -49.88 -35.38 14.34
N LYS A 315 -49.27 -34.81 13.29
CA LYS A 315 -49.50 -35.23 11.92
C LYS A 315 -49.06 -36.67 11.67
N ALA A 316 -47.87 -37.06 12.14
CA ALA A 316 -47.39 -38.43 12.04
C ALA A 316 -48.30 -39.45 12.76
N ILE A 317 -48.82 -39.11 13.94
CA ILE A 317 -49.80 -39.93 14.67
C ILE A 317 -51.08 -40.13 13.84
N ASP A 318 -51.61 -39.05 13.27
CA ASP A 318 -52.83 -39.09 12.47
C ASP A 318 -52.66 -39.93 11.19
N LEU A 319 -51.51 -39.81 10.52
CA LEU A 319 -51.18 -40.61 9.33
C LEU A 319 -51.02 -42.09 9.67
N TYR A 320 -50.42 -42.42 10.81
CA TYR A 320 -50.29 -43.80 11.28
C TYR A 320 -51.67 -44.46 11.41
N TYR A 321 -52.58 -43.80 12.11
CA TYR A 321 -53.94 -44.30 12.29
C TYR A 321 -54.67 -44.43 10.95
N ALA A 322 -54.55 -43.43 10.07
CA ALA A 322 -55.18 -43.46 8.75
C ALA A 322 -54.68 -44.62 7.86
N LEU A 323 -53.39 -44.96 7.95
CA LEU A 323 -52.79 -46.12 7.28
C LEU A 323 -53.29 -47.44 7.89
N GLN A 324 -53.25 -47.57 9.21
CA GLN A 324 -53.64 -48.80 9.92
C GLN A 324 -55.11 -49.16 9.70
N GLN A 325 -55.99 -48.14 9.65
CA GLN A 325 -57.42 -48.31 9.44
C GLN A 325 -57.83 -48.26 7.96
N ASN A 326 -56.87 -48.06 7.04
CA ASN A 326 -57.10 -47.97 5.59
C ASN A 326 -58.21 -46.95 5.22
N LEU A 327 -58.13 -45.73 5.77
CA LEU A 327 -59.18 -44.72 5.67
C LEU A 327 -59.18 -43.93 4.36
N ALA A 328 -58.07 -43.98 3.59
CA ALA A 328 -57.99 -43.24 2.34
C ALA A 328 -58.98 -43.77 1.29
N PRO A 329 -59.59 -42.88 0.50
CA PRO A 329 -60.55 -43.26 -0.54
C PRO A 329 -59.90 -44.02 -1.70
N SER A 330 -58.59 -43.86 -1.90
CA SER A 330 -57.79 -44.63 -2.86
C SER A 330 -56.33 -44.71 -2.41
N LYS A 331 -55.55 -45.58 -3.05
CA LYS A 331 -54.11 -45.69 -2.79
C LYS A 331 -53.37 -44.41 -3.18
N GLU A 332 -53.76 -43.81 -4.29
CA GLU A 332 -53.21 -42.55 -4.80
C GLU A 332 -53.42 -41.41 -3.80
N ALA A 333 -54.63 -41.28 -3.25
CA ALA A 333 -54.93 -40.26 -2.24
C ALA A 333 -54.09 -40.41 -0.96
N MET A 334 -53.80 -41.65 -0.55
CA MET A 334 -52.86 -41.90 0.55
C MET A 334 -51.44 -41.55 0.14
N THR A 335 -50.97 -41.98 -1.04
CA THR A 335 -49.62 -41.69 -1.53
C THR A 335 -49.34 -40.20 -1.59
N GLU A 336 -50.25 -39.40 -2.14
CA GLU A 336 -50.13 -37.92 -2.16
C GLU A 336 -50.01 -37.33 -0.75
N THR A 337 -50.77 -37.86 0.20
CA THR A 337 -50.71 -37.42 1.60
C THR A 337 -49.35 -37.73 2.23
N LEU A 338 -48.79 -38.92 1.97
CA LEU A 338 -47.47 -39.31 2.48
C LEU A 338 -46.34 -38.50 1.83
N ILE A 339 -46.48 -38.15 0.55
CA ILE A 339 -45.58 -37.25 -0.16
C ILE A 339 -45.63 -35.86 0.47
N ASN A 340 -46.82 -35.30 0.71
CA ASN A 340 -46.97 -34.00 1.37
C ASN A 340 -46.29 -33.96 2.74
N PHE A 341 -46.46 -35.02 3.53
CA PHE A 341 -45.83 -35.09 4.83
C PHE A 341 -44.29 -35.21 4.73
N THR A 342 -43.79 -36.12 3.90
CA THR A 342 -42.34 -36.42 3.80
C THR A 342 -41.56 -35.30 3.12
N ASP A 343 -42.08 -34.75 2.02
CA ASP A 343 -41.39 -33.79 1.16
C ASP A 343 -41.86 -32.35 1.41
N GLY A 344 -42.98 -32.13 2.10
CA GLY A 344 -43.51 -30.82 2.47
C GLY A 344 -43.30 -30.55 3.95
N ASP A 345 -44.16 -31.14 4.79
CA ASP A 345 -44.20 -30.88 6.24
C ASP A 345 -42.85 -31.05 6.93
N MET A 346 -42.15 -32.16 6.67
CA MET A 346 -40.88 -32.46 7.31
C MET A 346 -39.79 -31.44 6.97
N LYS A 347 -39.92 -30.61 5.92
CA LYS A 347 -39.00 -29.49 5.63
C LYS A 347 -38.94 -28.47 6.75
N ASN A 348 -39.95 -28.38 7.61
CA ASN A 348 -39.92 -27.50 8.78
C ASN A 348 -38.93 -27.96 9.88
N LEU A 349 -38.31 -29.13 9.72
CA LEU A 349 -37.12 -29.51 10.48
C LEU A 349 -35.85 -28.79 9.99
N THR A 350 -35.91 -28.02 8.90
CA THR A 350 -34.80 -27.18 8.44
C THR A 350 -34.46 -26.13 9.48
N THR A 351 -33.26 -26.19 10.02
CA THR A 351 -32.70 -25.13 10.86
C THR A 351 -32.01 -24.10 9.98
N THR A 352 -32.58 -22.90 9.89
CA THR A 352 -31.88 -21.77 9.28
C THR A 352 -30.75 -21.34 10.20
N LYS A 353 -29.49 -21.53 9.79
CA LYS A 353 -28.34 -21.08 10.57
C LYS A 353 -28.42 -19.55 10.70
N PRO A 354 -28.36 -18.98 11.92
CA PRO A 354 -28.33 -17.54 12.08
C PRO A 354 -27.09 -16.96 11.39
N VAL A 355 -27.26 -15.84 10.68
CA VAL A 355 -26.15 -15.11 10.04
C VAL A 355 -25.66 -14.05 11.04
N LEU A 356 -24.45 -14.23 11.56
CA LEU A 356 -23.82 -13.23 12.43
C LEU A 356 -23.04 -12.23 11.59
N GLY A 357 -23.37 -10.94 11.72
CA GLY A 357 -22.59 -9.86 11.10
C GLY A 357 -21.19 -9.69 11.73
N PRO A 358 -20.32 -8.88 11.10
CA PRO A 358 -19.03 -8.53 11.70
C PRO A 358 -19.25 -7.83 13.05
N ALA A 359 -18.28 -8.00 13.97
CA ALA A 359 -18.34 -7.35 15.27
C ALA A 359 -18.42 -5.82 15.11
N PRO A 360 -19.32 -5.14 15.83
CA PRO A 360 -19.48 -3.69 15.70
C PRO A 360 -18.23 -2.99 16.26
N LYS A 361 -17.70 -2.04 15.49
CA LYS A 361 -16.57 -1.19 15.90
C LYS A 361 -17.08 -0.05 16.78
N ALA A 362 -16.35 0.26 17.86
CA ALA A 362 -16.61 1.46 18.66
C ALA A 362 -16.41 2.74 17.81
N PRO A 363 -17.14 3.83 18.09
CA PRO A 363 -16.93 5.10 17.40
C PRO A 363 -15.51 5.64 17.66
N ASP A 364 -14.96 6.32 16.66
CA ASP A 364 -13.63 6.94 16.75
C ASP A 364 -13.72 8.32 17.42
N GLU A 365 -12.84 8.61 18.38
CA GLU A 365 -12.80 9.90 19.07
C GLU A 365 -12.34 11.02 18.13
N PRO A 366 -13.05 12.16 18.06
CA PRO A 366 -12.68 13.26 17.17
C PRO A 366 -11.41 13.98 17.64
N THR A 367 -10.57 14.41 16.70
CA THR A 367 -9.35 15.20 16.98
C THR A 367 -9.58 16.70 16.85
N TYR A 368 -8.90 17.47 17.69
CA TYR A 368 -8.91 18.93 17.66
C TYR A 368 -8.06 19.44 16.48
N PRO A 369 -8.58 20.29 15.58
CA PRO A 369 -7.79 20.82 14.47
C PRO A 369 -6.73 21.81 14.98
N PHE A 370 -5.50 21.67 14.49
CA PHE A 370 -4.41 22.59 14.83
C PHE A 370 -4.61 23.91 14.08
N VAL A 371 -4.63 25.01 14.82
CA VAL A 371 -4.70 26.36 14.25
C VAL A 371 -3.31 26.82 13.89
N VAL A 372 -3.13 27.27 12.65
CA VAL A 372 -1.86 27.77 12.12
C VAL A 372 -1.92 29.31 12.10
N ASN A 373 -0.87 29.97 12.58
CA ASN A 373 -0.83 31.45 12.62
C ASN A 373 -0.37 32.11 11.30
N ASP A 374 0.31 31.37 10.44
CA ASP A 374 0.82 31.81 9.14
C ASP A 374 0.51 30.73 8.09
N LYS A 375 -0.37 31.05 7.14
CA LYS A 375 -0.87 30.10 6.14
C LYS A 375 0.24 29.54 5.25
N ASP A 376 1.07 30.42 4.68
CA ASP A 376 2.04 30.05 3.65
C ASP A 376 3.24 29.36 4.27
N LYS A 377 3.75 29.90 5.40
CA LYS A 377 4.81 29.26 6.17
C LYS A 377 4.32 27.94 6.78
N GLY A 378 3.07 27.92 7.26
CA GLY A 378 2.36 26.72 7.68
C GLY A 378 2.41 25.62 6.62
N GLN A 379 1.95 25.94 5.42
CA GLN A 379 1.92 25.00 4.30
C GLN A 379 3.32 24.47 3.95
N TRP A 380 4.35 25.32 3.98
CA TRP A 380 5.74 24.91 3.75
C TRP A 380 6.19 23.79 4.69
N TYR A 381 5.98 23.96 5.99
CA TYR A 381 6.38 22.96 6.98
C TYR A 381 5.45 21.75 7.03
N ILE A 382 4.17 21.90 6.67
CA ILE A 382 3.26 20.77 6.44
C ILE A 382 3.78 19.89 5.30
N ASN A 383 4.16 20.48 4.16
CA ASN A 383 4.73 19.73 3.04
C ASN A 383 6.00 18.97 3.43
N LEU A 384 6.87 19.60 4.23
CA LEU A 384 8.09 18.98 4.77
C LEU A 384 7.76 17.81 5.71
N TRP A 385 6.80 17.97 6.62
CA TRP A 385 6.35 16.90 7.52
C TRP A 385 5.89 15.67 6.75
N TYR A 386 4.95 15.84 5.81
CA TYR A 386 4.39 14.72 5.04
C TYR A 386 5.48 14.00 4.23
N MET A 387 6.40 14.74 3.61
CA MET A 387 7.53 14.19 2.87
C MET A 387 8.44 13.35 3.78
N MET A 388 8.82 13.85 4.95
CA MET A 388 9.64 13.11 5.92
C MET A 388 8.89 11.90 6.47
N ASN A 389 7.56 12.01 6.61
CA ASN A 389 6.66 10.94 7.06
C ASN A 389 6.38 9.87 5.99
N GLY A 390 6.87 10.05 4.76
CA GLY A 390 6.73 9.10 3.66
C GLY A 390 5.54 9.26 2.74
N SER A 391 4.89 10.42 2.79
CA SER A 391 3.83 10.77 1.86
C SER A 391 4.36 11.69 0.78
N GLU A 392 4.04 11.39 -0.48
CA GLU A 392 4.37 12.24 -1.62
C GLU A 392 3.38 13.41 -1.79
N SER A 393 2.24 13.35 -1.09
CA SER A 393 1.22 14.39 -1.04
C SER A 393 1.01 14.90 0.38
N ALA A 394 0.58 16.15 0.49
CA ALA A 394 0.31 16.84 1.74
C ALA A 394 -1.04 17.57 1.66
N ASN A 395 -1.73 17.62 2.81
CA ASN A 395 -2.99 18.34 2.92
C ASN A 395 -2.77 19.85 2.82
N LYS A 396 -3.75 20.53 2.23
CA LYS A 396 -3.79 22.00 2.17
C LYS A 396 -4.25 22.58 3.52
N VAL A 397 -3.64 23.68 3.93
CA VAL A 397 -4.15 24.54 5.01
C VAL A 397 -5.51 25.10 4.59
N LYS A 398 -6.53 24.83 5.40
CA LYS A 398 -7.90 25.29 5.18
C LYS A 398 -8.07 26.69 5.75
N GLU A 399 -8.76 27.53 5.01
CA GLU A 399 -9.13 28.89 5.43
C GLU A 399 -10.59 28.89 5.86
N GLU A 400 -10.85 29.27 7.09
CA GLU A 400 -12.18 29.29 7.67
C GLU A 400 -12.48 30.67 8.25
N THR A 401 -13.75 31.05 8.29
CA THR A 401 -14.20 32.33 8.84
C THR A 401 -15.22 32.07 9.93
N ASN A 402 -15.00 32.65 11.12
CA ASN A 402 -15.93 32.48 12.24
C ASN A 402 -17.19 33.37 12.09
N ASN A 403 -18.17 33.17 12.98
CA ASN A 403 -19.42 33.96 12.99
C ASN A 403 -19.22 35.47 13.24
N LYS A 404 -18.02 35.91 13.61
CA LYS A 404 -17.63 37.32 13.79
C LYS A 404 -16.93 37.91 12.56
N GLY A 405 -16.74 37.11 11.50
CA GLY A 405 -16.04 37.54 10.28
C GLY A 405 -14.51 37.48 10.38
N GLU A 406 -13.95 36.83 11.41
CA GLU A 406 -12.49 36.67 11.55
C GLU A 406 -12.03 35.40 10.82
N THR A 407 -11.04 35.54 9.95
CA THR A 407 -10.42 34.44 9.21
C THR A 407 -9.34 33.75 10.04
N TYR A 408 -9.31 32.43 10.01
CA TYR A 408 -8.29 31.61 10.65
C TYR A 408 -7.92 30.41 9.78
N PHE A 409 -6.75 29.81 10.06
CA PHE A 409 -6.18 28.74 9.26
C PHE A 409 -6.09 27.45 10.06
N VAL A 410 -6.55 26.34 9.50
CA VAL A 410 -6.54 25.03 10.17
C VAL A 410 -5.94 23.95 9.29
N VAL A 411 -5.37 22.94 9.94
CA VAL A 411 -4.90 21.72 9.30
C VAL A 411 -5.33 20.50 10.12
N ASP A 412 -5.62 19.40 9.41
CA ASP A 412 -5.89 18.12 10.06
C ASP A 412 -4.59 17.55 10.62
N SER A 413 -4.56 17.28 11.93
CA SER A 413 -3.38 16.71 12.59
C SER A 413 -3.11 15.29 12.10
N VAL A 414 -1.83 14.97 11.89
CA VAL A 414 -1.38 13.64 11.45
C VAL A 414 -0.27 13.14 12.37
N LYS A 415 -0.38 11.88 12.81
CA LYS A 415 0.64 11.22 13.64
C LYS A 415 1.89 10.88 12.83
N LYS A 416 3.04 10.91 13.49
CA LYS A 416 4.29 10.41 12.93
C LYS A 416 4.16 8.92 12.59
N ASN A 417 4.69 8.55 11.43
CA ASN A 417 4.86 7.18 10.99
C ASN A 417 6.23 6.70 11.46
N GLU A 418 6.26 5.96 12.58
CA GLU A 418 7.49 5.43 13.19
C GLU A 418 8.30 4.50 12.26
N ASN A 419 7.68 4.00 11.17
CA ASN A 419 8.35 3.12 10.21
C ASN A 419 8.92 3.89 9.00
N ALA A 420 8.66 5.19 8.88
CA ALA A 420 9.13 6.00 7.77
C ALA A 420 10.65 6.20 7.82
N LYS A 421 11.35 5.89 6.72
CA LYS A 421 12.80 6.13 6.54
C LYS A 421 13.08 6.99 5.30
N ASN A 422 12.22 7.98 5.08
CA ASN A 422 12.13 8.71 3.81
C ASN A 422 13.03 9.96 3.74
N TYR A 423 13.88 10.14 4.76
CA TYR A 423 14.83 11.25 4.80
C TYR A 423 16.22 10.81 5.28
N LYS A 424 17.22 11.65 5.00
CA LYS A 424 18.58 11.55 5.52
C LYS A 424 19.13 12.94 5.83
N VAL A 425 19.83 13.08 6.96
CA VAL A 425 20.48 14.34 7.33
C VAL A 425 21.64 14.62 6.38
N ILE A 426 21.65 15.81 5.79
CA ILE A 426 22.77 16.31 5.00
C ILE A 426 23.87 16.86 5.91
N ASP A 427 25.14 16.66 5.53
CA ASP A 427 26.28 17.22 6.26
C ASP A 427 26.29 18.76 6.18
N ASP A 428 26.61 19.44 7.28
CA ASP A 428 26.58 20.90 7.39
C ASP A 428 27.50 21.62 6.38
N GLN A 429 28.62 21.00 6.01
CA GLN A 429 29.53 21.54 4.98
C GLN A 429 28.88 21.51 3.60
N LEU A 430 28.09 20.47 3.32
CA LEU A 430 27.37 20.33 2.05
C LEU A 430 26.11 21.23 2.05
N LEU A 431 25.47 21.39 3.20
CA LEU A 431 24.28 22.23 3.38
C LEU A 431 24.53 23.69 2.97
N THR A 432 25.75 24.17 3.11
CA THR A 432 26.16 25.56 2.79
C THR A 432 26.93 25.69 1.48
N SER A 433 27.15 24.59 0.75
CA SER A 433 28.01 24.57 -0.44
C SER A 433 27.24 24.71 -1.74
N ASN A 434 27.54 25.79 -2.50
CA ASN A 434 27.03 25.97 -3.86
C ASN A 434 27.68 24.97 -4.83
N ASP A 435 29.00 24.87 -4.78
CA ASP A 435 29.78 24.02 -5.70
C ASP A 435 29.31 22.57 -5.62
N TRP A 436 29.05 22.07 -4.40
CA TRP A 436 28.54 20.72 -4.20
C TRP A 436 27.16 20.54 -4.82
N LEU A 437 26.21 21.43 -4.54
CA LEU A 437 24.84 21.27 -5.04
C LEU A 437 24.79 21.41 -6.57
N THR A 438 25.52 22.38 -7.12
CA THR A 438 25.69 22.54 -8.58
C THR A 438 26.26 21.26 -9.20
N PHE A 439 27.33 20.71 -8.63
CA PHE A 439 27.94 19.47 -9.10
C PHE A 439 26.96 18.29 -8.99
N ALA A 440 26.29 18.16 -7.85
CA ALA A 440 25.41 17.03 -7.55
C ALA A 440 24.21 16.99 -8.49
N LEU A 441 23.62 18.14 -8.81
CA LEU A 441 22.52 18.26 -9.78
C LEU A 441 22.99 18.00 -11.22
N LYS A 442 24.11 18.61 -11.66
CA LYS A 442 24.64 18.44 -13.02
C LYS A 442 25.06 17.00 -13.33
N ASN A 443 25.52 16.25 -12.31
CA ASN A 443 26.00 14.87 -12.47
C ASN A 443 24.98 13.82 -12.01
N GLY A 444 23.76 14.21 -11.63
CA GLY A 444 22.70 13.28 -11.21
C GLY A 444 23.01 12.51 -9.91
N VAL A 445 23.90 13.05 -9.06
CA VAL A 445 24.16 12.51 -7.71
C VAL A 445 22.92 12.65 -6.83
N VAL A 446 22.15 13.73 -7.08
CA VAL A 446 20.88 14.00 -6.44
C VAL A 446 19.84 14.39 -7.50
N THR A 447 18.58 14.14 -7.19
CA THR A 447 17.44 14.62 -7.97
C THR A 447 16.73 15.75 -7.25
N LEU A 448 16.07 16.63 -8.01
CA LEU A 448 15.32 17.76 -7.50
C LEU A 448 13.83 17.44 -7.60
N SER A 449 13.07 17.79 -6.57
CA SER A 449 11.60 17.75 -6.59
C SER A 449 11.05 19.11 -6.17
N GLN A 450 9.91 19.50 -6.74
CA GLN A 450 9.21 20.74 -6.44
C GLN A 450 7.82 20.45 -5.87
N ALA A 451 7.46 21.08 -4.77
CA ALA A 451 6.10 21.01 -4.24
C ALA A 451 5.18 21.82 -5.16
N SER A 452 4.13 21.18 -5.67
CA SER A 452 3.16 21.77 -6.59
C SER A 452 1.77 21.70 -5.97
N TYR A 453 0.98 22.75 -6.17
CA TYR A 453 -0.42 22.75 -5.78
C TYR A 453 -1.23 21.85 -6.73
N PHE A 454 -2.16 21.10 -6.17
CA PHE A 454 -3.11 20.27 -6.90
C PHE A 454 -4.53 20.72 -6.61
N ASN A 455 -5.31 20.97 -7.67
CA ASN A 455 -6.75 21.16 -7.57
C ASN A 455 -7.50 20.15 -8.45
N PRO A 456 -8.31 19.24 -7.88
CA PRO A 456 -8.97 18.18 -8.64
C PRO A 456 -9.91 18.69 -9.74
N SER A 457 -10.44 19.91 -9.62
CA SER A 457 -11.31 20.52 -10.62
C SER A 457 -10.58 20.91 -11.92
N VAL A 458 -9.25 21.04 -11.89
CA VAL A 458 -8.43 21.46 -13.04
C VAL A 458 -7.27 20.50 -13.35
N ASP A 459 -6.80 19.74 -12.36
CA ASP A 459 -5.56 18.95 -12.44
C ASP A 459 -5.78 17.43 -12.39
N SER A 460 -7.03 16.94 -12.34
CA SER A 460 -7.36 15.50 -12.20
C SER A 460 -6.71 14.58 -13.25
N ALA A 461 -6.32 15.11 -14.41
CA ALA A 461 -5.57 14.37 -15.43
C ALA A 461 -4.06 14.19 -15.13
N LYS A 462 -3.48 14.98 -14.21
CA LYS A 462 -2.03 14.96 -13.87
C LYS A 462 -1.68 13.91 -12.83
N THR A 463 -2.54 13.73 -11.83
CA THR A 463 -2.37 12.75 -10.73
C THR A 463 -3.73 12.10 -10.42
N PRO A 464 -4.14 11.07 -11.17
CA PRO A 464 -5.48 10.48 -11.09
C PRO A 464 -5.86 9.92 -9.71
N GLU A 465 -4.85 9.61 -8.89
CA GLU A 465 -5.00 9.07 -7.54
C GLU A 465 -5.32 10.16 -6.49
N MET A 466 -5.05 11.45 -6.81
CA MET A 466 -5.38 12.56 -5.93
C MET A 466 -6.81 13.04 -6.16
N THR A 467 -7.65 12.92 -5.13
CA THR A 467 -9.09 13.25 -5.20
C THR A 467 -9.47 14.49 -4.40
N ALA A 468 -8.54 15.09 -3.66
CA ALA A 468 -8.75 16.27 -2.82
C ALA A 468 -7.69 17.35 -3.12
N GLU A 469 -8.03 18.63 -2.85
CA GLU A 469 -7.07 19.74 -2.95
C GLU A 469 -5.90 19.53 -1.98
N GLY A 470 -4.67 19.83 -2.44
CA GLY A 470 -3.47 19.59 -1.65
C GLY A 470 -2.20 20.03 -2.36
N TYR A 471 -1.07 19.56 -1.83
CA TYR A 471 0.25 19.70 -2.45
C TYR A 471 0.84 18.33 -2.73
N TYR A 472 1.67 18.24 -3.74
CA TYR A 472 2.39 17.02 -4.10
C TYR A 472 3.77 17.34 -4.63
N TRP A 473 4.71 16.41 -4.41
CA TRP A 473 6.09 16.56 -4.84
C TRP A 473 6.28 15.99 -6.25
N ASN A 474 6.73 16.83 -7.18
CA ASN A 474 7.04 16.42 -8.55
C ASN A 474 8.54 16.44 -8.79
N ALA A 475 9.09 15.35 -9.29
CA ALA A 475 10.45 15.34 -9.82
C ALA A 475 10.57 16.37 -10.95
N THR A 476 11.58 17.23 -10.86
CA THR A 476 11.82 18.29 -11.84
C THR A 476 13.32 18.43 -12.11
N ALA A 477 13.68 18.81 -13.34
CA ALA A 477 15.06 19.13 -13.65
C ALA A 477 15.36 20.58 -13.23
N TYR A 478 16.54 20.85 -12.69
CA TYR A 478 16.94 22.22 -12.33
C TYR A 478 16.82 23.19 -13.51
N SER A 479 17.10 22.72 -14.73
CA SER A 479 17.01 23.48 -15.99
C SER A 479 15.58 23.79 -16.44
N SER A 480 14.58 23.13 -15.84
CA SER A 480 13.16 23.39 -16.10
C SER A 480 12.54 24.33 -15.07
N THR A 481 13.30 24.76 -14.05
CA THR A 481 12.82 25.70 -13.03
C THR A 481 12.98 27.15 -13.50
N SER A 482 12.09 28.04 -13.05
CA SER A 482 12.22 29.49 -13.27
C SER A 482 13.23 30.16 -12.33
N ASP A 483 13.54 29.47 -11.22
CA ASP A 483 14.23 30.06 -10.07
C ASP A 483 15.69 29.61 -9.98
N MET A 484 16.09 28.54 -10.68
CA MET A 484 17.49 28.12 -10.77
C MET A 484 18.05 28.47 -12.14
N VAL A 485 19.05 29.35 -12.17
CA VAL A 485 19.64 29.83 -13.42
C VAL A 485 21.15 29.61 -13.43
N SER A 486 21.69 29.27 -14.60
CA SER A 486 23.13 29.27 -14.84
C SER A 486 23.64 30.70 -14.97
N VAL A 487 24.74 31.00 -14.29
CA VAL A 487 25.50 32.24 -14.46
C VAL A 487 26.98 31.92 -14.57
N GLU A 488 27.73 32.82 -15.20
CA GLU A 488 29.20 32.72 -15.25
C GLU A 488 29.80 32.68 -13.84
N ASP A 489 30.76 31.79 -13.63
CA ASP A 489 31.47 31.73 -12.35
C ASP A 489 32.66 32.71 -12.34
N GLU A 490 32.36 33.98 -12.10
CA GLU A 490 33.36 35.06 -12.02
C GLU A 490 34.51 34.75 -11.04
N VAL A 491 34.24 33.99 -9.97
CA VAL A 491 35.26 33.63 -8.98
C VAL A 491 36.20 32.56 -9.54
N ALA A 492 35.68 31.55 -10.23
CA ALA A 492 36.50 30.56 -10.92
C ALA A 492 37.32 31.20 -12.04
N ILE A 493 36.71 32.10 -12.82
CA ILE A 493 37.37 32.87 -13.88
C ILE A 493 38.52 33.69 -13.29
N ALA A 494 38.29 34.48 -12.23
CA ALA A 494 39.32 35.30 -11.62
C ALA A 494 40.48 34.47 -11.04
N LYS A 495 40.18 33.33 -10.39
CA LYS A 495 41.21 32.40 -9.88
C LYS A 495 42.04 31.82 -11.03
N ALA A 496 41.38 31.41 -12.12
CA ALA A 496 42.05 30.87 -13.29
C ALA A 496 42.89 31.93 -14.00
N GLU A 497 42.41 33.17 -14.11
CA GLU A 497 43.15 34.30 -14.70
C GLU A 497 44.44 34.57 -13.92
N VAL A 498 44.37 34.64 -12.59
CA VAL A 498 45.55 34.83 -11.74
C VAL A 498 46.54 33.68 -11.90
N LYS A 499 46.06 32.43 -11.89
CA LYS A 499 46.90 31.23 -12.08
C LYS A 499 47.58 31.24 -13.45
N TYR A 500 46.84 31.59 -14.50
CA TYR A 500 47.34 31.70 -15.86
C TYR A 500 48.45 32.76 -15.95
N LYS A 501 48.20 33.99 -15.48
CA LYS A 501 49.19 35.09 -15.48
C LYS A 501 50.49 34.71 -14.76
N ASN A 502 50.37 34.11 -13.57
CA ASN A 502 51.54 33.66 -12.80
C ASN A 502 52.31 32.57 -13.54
N THR A 503 51.61 31.58 -14.09
CA THR A 503 52.24 30.46 -14.82
C THR A 503 52.93 30.93 -16.10
N THR A 504 52.28 31.79 -16.88
CA THR A 504 52.84 32.37 -18.11
C THR A 504 54.09 33.20 -17.80
N THR A 505 54.06 34.02 -16.74
CA THR A 505 55.24 34.80 -16.31
C THR A 505 56.40 33.88 -15.92
N GLU A 506 56.13 32.80 -15.18
CA GLU A 506 57.14 31.81 -14.82
C GLU A 506 57.74 31.14 -16.07
N ILE A 507 56.89 30.75 -17.03
CA ILE A 507 57.29 30.15 -18.29
C ILE A 507 58.17 31.10 -19.11
N GLU A 508 57.75 32.37 -19.28
CA GLU A 508 58.52 33.37 -20.03
C GLU A 508 59.90 33.62 -19.40
N ASN A 509 59.99 33.64 -18.08
CA ASN A 509 61.27 33.82 -17.38
C ASN A 509 62.20 32.61 -17.57
N GLN A 510 61.66 31.40 -17.51
CA GLN A 510 62.43 30.18 -17.76
C GLN A 510 62.84 30.07 -19.23
N ASP A 511 61.96 30.44 -20.17
CA ASP A 511 62.25 30.42 -21.61
C ASP A 511 63.37 31.41 -21.97
N LYS A 512 63.32 32.63 -21.44
CA LYS A 512 64.40 33.63 -21.57
C LYS A 512 65.74 33.11 -21.03
N LYS A 513 65.72 32.39 -19.91
CA LYS A 513 66.93 31.78 -19.34
C LYS A 513 67.48 30.68 -20.27
N TYR A 514 66.61 29.80 -20.77
CA TYR A 514 67.00 28.78 -21.73
C TYR A 514 67.53 29.36 -23.03
N ASP A 515 66.97 30.47 -23.54
CA ASP A 515 67.51 31.19 -24.70
C ASP A 515 68.92 31.76 -24.45
N GLN A 516 69.15 32.33 -23.27
CA GLN A 516 70.47 32.82 -22.89
C GLN A 516 71.48 31.67 -22.78
N ASP A 517 71.08 30.55 -22.20
CA ASP A 517 71.94 29.38 -22.04
C ASP A 517 72.26 28.72 -23.40
N LEU A 518 71.28 28.62 -24.31
CA LEU A 518 71.51 28.16 -25.69
C LEU A 518 72.47 29.08 -26.46
N LYS A 519 72.33 30.41 -26.34
CA LYS A 519 73.27 31.36 -26.98
C LYS A 519 74.70 31.21 -26.46
N LYS A 520 74.87 30.97 -25.15
CA LYS A 520 76.18 30.69 -24.57
C LYS A 520 76.75 29.37 -25.08
N LEU A 521 75.94 28.30 -25.11
CA LEU A 521 76.35 27.01 -25.65
C LEU A 521 76.74 27.11 -27.12
N ASP A 522 76.00 27.85 -27.95
CA ASP A 522 76.34 28.08 -29.36
C ASP A 522 77.65 28.86 -29.51
N THR A 523 77.87 29.89 -28.69
CA THR A 523 79.15 30.63 -28.67
C THR A 523 80.31 29.72 -28.28
N GLU A 524 80.13 28.88 -27.25
CA GLU A 524 81.12 27.88 -26.83
C GLU A 524 81.36 26.83 -27.92
N HIS A 525 80.30 26.36 -28.57
CA HIS A 525 80.37 25.39 -29.66
C HIS A 525 81.20 25.95 -30.82
N ASN A 526 80.90 27.16 -31.28
CA ASN A 526 81.63 27.82 -32.37
C ASN A 526 83.12 28.03 -32.03
N ALA A 527 83.42 28.40 -30.78
CA ALA A 527 84.80 28.54 -30.31
C ALA A 527 85.54 27.19 -30.29
N LEU A 528 84.90 26.13 -29.76
CA LEU A 528 85.44 24.77 -29.72
C LEU A 528 85.60 24.18 -31.11
N GLN A 529 84.66 24.43 -32.02
CA GLN A 529 84.71 23.99 -33.41
C GLN A 529 85.87 24.65 -34.16
N THR A 530 86.07 25.96 -33.96
CA THR A 530 87.22 26.69 -34.53
C THR A 530 88.55 26.11 -34.01
N GLU A 531 88.63 25.81 -32.71
CA GLU A 531 89.81 25.19 -32.11
C GLU A 531 90.05 23.77 -32.66
N TYR A 532 88.99 22.99 -32.81
CA TYR A 532 89.01 21.65 -33.38
C TYR A 532 89.54 21.67 -34.82
N GLU A 533 89.03 22.55 -35.68
CA GLU A 533 89.45 22.69 -37.08
C GLU A 533 90.91 23.15 -37.20
N SER A 534 91.34 24.06 -36.32
CA SER A 534 92.74 24.50 -36.24
C SER A 534 93.68 23.33 -35.90
N LEU A 535 93.33 22.55 -34.86
CA LEU A 535 94.12 21.38 -34.45
C LEU A 535 94.12 20.29 -35.52
N LYS A 536 92.98 20.03 -36.15
CA LYS A 536 92.87 19.11 -37.28
C LYS A 536 93.80 19.52 -38.42
N SER A 537 93.79 20.80 -38.82
CA SER A 537 94.70 21.32 -39.85
C SER A 537 96.19 21.13 -39.49
N VAL A 538 96.54 21.34 -38.21
CA VAL A 538 97.92 21.10 -37.72
C VAL A 538 98.29 19.63 -37.77
N ILE A 539 97.37 18.73 -37.39
CA ILE A 539 97.57 17.28 -37.50
C ILE A 539 97.75 16.89 -38.97
N ASP A 540 96.85 17.32 -39.86
CA ASP A 540 96.90 17.01 -41.30
C ASP A 540 98.22 17.46 -41.93
N LYS A 541 98.66 18.69 -41.64
CA LYS A 541 99.97 19.21 -42.11
C LYS A 541 101.15 18.41 -41.56
N ASN A 542 101.10 17.95 -40.31
CA ASN A 542 102.16 17.14 -39.73
C ASN A 542 102.19 15.72 -40.30
N VAL A 543 101.02 15.13 -40.57
CA VAL A 543 100.89 13.85 -41.27
C VAL A 543 101.44 13.98 -42.69
N GLU A 544 101.07 15.02 -43.44
CA GLU A 544 101.56 15.27 -44.80
C GLU A 544 103.08 15.48 -44.84
N ARG A 545 103.63 16.25 -43.90
CA ARG A 545 105.10 16.43 -43.75
C ARG A 545 105.80 15.12 -43.45
N SER A 546 105.23 14.31 -42.55
CA SER A 546 105.79 13.00 -42.22
C SER A 546 105.74 12.09 -43.45
N PHE A 547 104.62 12.05 -44.15
CA PHE A 547 104.46 11.25 -45.37
C PHE A 547 105.47 11.67 -46.45
N LYS A 548 105.62 12.97 -46.73
CA LYS A 548 106.64 13.51 -47.66
C LYS A 548 108.09 13.23 -47.27
N ALA A 549 108.37 13.07 -45.97
CA ALA A 549 109.72 12.75 -45.49
C ALA A 549 110.06 11.25 -45.59
N PHE A 550 109.05 10.40 -45.74
CA PHE A 550 109.18 8.94 -45.79
C PHE A 550 108.70 8.31 -47.12
N SER A 551 108.23 9.13 -48.07
CA SER A 551 107.97 8.82 -49.49
C SER A 551 109.11 9.33 -50.34
#